data_AF-A0A395V0I7-F1
#
_entry.id   AF-A0A395V0I7-F1
#
_cell.length_a   1.000
_cell.length_b   1.000
_cell.length_c   1.000
_cell.angle_alpha   90.00
_cell.angle_beta   90.00
_cell.angle_gamma   90.00
#
_symmetry.space_group_name_H-M   'P 1'
#
loop_
_entity.id
_entity.type
_entity.pdbx_description
1 polymer ?
#
loop_
_entity_poly.entity_id
_entity_poly.type
_entity_poly.pdbx_seq_one_letter_code
_entity_poly.pdbx_strand_id
1 'polypeptide(L)'
;MCSYYYSKTILKADNVVCMLISAVIFAMFHINSLKQSGFMPEISNLLIYFILGMGCAYVYLRTNNIVSAIVLHMFWNVSIVGGIISGIAHR
;
A
#
# COMPACT_ATOMS: atom_id res chain seq x y z
N MET A 1 -17.08 -29.53 12.89
CA MET A 1 -15.93 -28.65 13.17
C MET A 1 -15.00 -28.44 11.96
N CYS A 2 -14.73 -29.43 11.10
CA CYS A 2 -13.85 -29.24 9.91
C CYS A 2 -14.32 -28.20 8.87
N SER A 3 -15.62 -28.06 8.57
CA SER A 3 -16.07 -27.08 7.56
C SER A 3 -15.82 -25.62 7.96
N TYR A 4 -15.83 -25.31 9.26
CA TYR A 4 -15.61 -23.94 9.75
C TYR A 4 -14.14 -23.51 9.61
N TYR A 5 -13.21 -24.47 9.76
CA TYR A 5 -11.79 -24.23 9.52
C TYR A 5 -11.52 -24.04 8.03
N TYR A 6 -12.03 -24.93 7.17
CA TYR A 6 -11.86 -24.82 5.72
C TYR A 6 -12.36 -23.47 5.16
N SER A 7 -13.53 -23.02 5.61
CA SER A 7 -14.09 -21.73 5.19
C SER A 7 -13.21 -20.55 5.62
N LYS A 8 -12.68 -20.57 6.86
CA LYS A 8 -11.74 -19.53 7.34
C LYS A 8 -10.42 -19.52 6.60
N THR A 9 -9.89 -20.68 6.19
CA THR A 9 -8.62 -20.76 5.45
C THR A 9 -8.78 -20.29 4.01
N ILE A 10 -9.88 -20.66 3.35
CA ILE A 10 -10.22 -20.21 1.99
C ILE A 10 -10.45 -18.70 1.99
N LEU A 11 -11.29 -18.18 2.90
CA LEU A 11 -11.47 -16.72 3.09
C LEU A 11 -10.14 -16.00 3.35
N LYS A 12 -9.21 -16.59 4.11
CA LYS A 12 -7.88 -16.00 4.33
C LYS A 12 -7.01 -16.01 3.07
N ALA A 13 -7.03 -17.08 2.28
CA ALA A 13 -6.27 -17.15 1.03
C ALA A 13 -6.83 -16.17 -0.02
N ASP A 14 -8.15 -16.09 -0.15
CA ASP A 14 -8.85 -15.12 -0.99
C ASP A 14 -8.50 -13.69 -0.58
N ASN A 15 -8.46 -13.42 0.73
CA ASN A 15 -8.05 -12.11 1.25
C ASN A 15 -6.60 -11.74 0.87
N VAL A 16 -5.66 -12.71 0.85
CA VAL A 16 -4.26 -12.45 0.45
C VAL A 16 -4.17 -12.14 -1.04
N VAL A 17 -4.88 -12.90 -1.87
CA VAL A 17 -4.94 -12.65 -3.32
C VAL A 17 -5.59 -11.29 -3.61
N CYS A 18 -6.68 -10.95 -2.92
CA CYS A 18 -7.32 -9.64 -3.03
C CYS A 18 -6.40 -8.50 -2.56
N MET A 19 -5.63 -8.68 -1.48
CA MET A 19 -4.62 -7.71 -1.04
C MET A 19 -3.56 -7.49 -2.14
N LEU A 20 -3.02 -8.57 -2.71
CA LEU A 20 -2.01 -8.49 -3.77
C LEU A 20 -2.55 -7.76 -5.00
N ILE A 21 -3.73 -8.14 -5.49
CA ILE A 21 -4.35 -7.51 -6.66
C ILE A 21 -4.62 -6.02 -6.38
N SER A 22 -5.16 -5.68 -5.20
CA SER A 22 -5.41 -4.29 -4.82
C SER A 22 -4.13 -3.46 -4.73
N ALA A 23 -3.04 -4.03 -4.22
CA ALA A 23 -1.74 -3.38 -4.11
C ALA A 23 -1.09 -3.13 -5.49
N VAL A 24 -1.22 -4.08 -6.42
CA VAL A 24 -0.76 -3.91 -7.81
C VAL A 24 -1.51 -2.77 -8.48
N ILE A 25 -2.84 -2.79 -8.43
CA ILE A 25 -3.68 -1.74 -9.03
C ILE A 25 -3.33 -0.36 -8.41
N PHE A 26 -3.20 -0.31 -7.08
CA PHE A 26 -2.84 0.90 -6.36
C PHE A 26 -1.47 1.45 -6.77
N ALA A 27 -0.45 0.59 -6.93
CA ALA A 27 0.87 0.99 -7.40
C ALA A 27 0.84 1.48 -8.86
N MET A 28 0.07 0.81 -9.73
CA MET A 28 -0.10 1.22 -11.13
C MET A 28 -0.79 2.58 -11.27
N PHE A 29 -1.75 2.91 -10.41
CA PHE A 29 -2.35 4.25 -10.39
C PHE A 29 -1.34 5.35 -10.07
N HIS A 30 -0.30 5.04 -9.28
CA HIS A 30 0.74 5.99 -8.93
C HIS A 30 1.84 6.12 -10.00
N ILE A 31 1.97 5.17 -10.95
CA ILE A 31 2.86 5.30 -12.13
C ILE A 31 2.55 6.59 -12.91
N ASN A 32 1.27 6.93 -13.08
CA ASN A 32 0.88 8.13 -13.82
C ASN A 32 1.38 9.44 -13.17
N SER A 33 1.64 9.41 -11.86
CA SER A 33 2.22 10.54 -11.12
C SER A 33 3.75 10.61 -11.22
N LEU A 34 4.42 9.55 -11.70
CA LEU A 34 5.88 9.37 -11.63
C LEU A 34 6.63 9.71 -12.92
N LYS A 35 5.93 10.25 -13.92
CA LYS A 35 6.39 10.47 -15.31
C LYS A 35 7.59 11.41 -15.51
N GLN A 36 8.35 11.72 -14.46
CA GLN A 36 9.41 12.73 -14.43
C GLN A 36 10.74 12.26 -13.79
N SER A 37 10.95 10.96 -13.57
CA SER A 37 12.21 10.45 -13.01
C SER A 37 12.78 9.29 -13.83
N GLY A 38 14.09 9.07 -13.78
CA GLY A 38 14.74 7.96 -14.50
C GLY A 38 14.25 6.58 -14.06
N PHE A 39 14.65 5.54 -14.79
CA PHE A 39 14.14 4.17 -14.63
C PHE A 39 14.33 3.58 -13.21
N MET A 40 15.48 3.83 -12.57
CA MET A 40 15.79 3.33 -11.22
C MET A 40 14.91 3.94 -10.10
N PRO A 41 14.76 5.28 -9.99
CA PRO A 41 13.86 5.86 -9.00
C PRO A 41 12.39 5.53 -9.24
N GLU A 42 11.98 5.30 -10.49
CA GLU A 42 10.60 4.94 -10.82
C GLU A 42 10.21 3.54 -10.32
N ILE A 43 11.07 2.54 -10.53
CA ILE A 43 10.89 1.19 -9.95
C ILE A 43 10.88 1.24 -8.41
N SER A 44 11.77 2.05 -7.82
CA SER A 44 11.84 2.20 -6.36
C SER A 44 10.55 2.80 -5.80
N ASN A 45 10.00 3.83 -6.45
CA ASN A 45 8.72 4.42 -6.05
C ASN A 45 7.55 3.46 -6.25
N LEU A 46 7.54 2.69 -7.35
CA LEU A 46 6.52 1.66 -7.57
C LEU A 46 6.48 0.64 -6.43
N LEU A 47 7.66 0.17 -6.00
CA LEU A 47 7.80 -0.80 -4.93
C LEU A 47 7.32 -0.24 -3.58
N ILE A 48 7.60 1.04 -3.32
CA ILE A 48 7.11 1.75 -2.14
C ILE A 48 5.58 1.84 -2.15
N TYR A 49 4.97 2.26 -3.26
CA TYR A 49 3.51 2.33 -3.37
C TYR A 49 2.85 0.96 -3.29
N PHE A 50 3.50 -0.10 -3.79
CA PHE A 50 3.02 -1.47 -3.63
C PHE A 50 2.99 -1.91 -2.15
N ILE A 51 4.06 -1.63 -1.39
CA ILE A 51 4.12 -1.92 0.04
C ILE A 51 3.04 -1.13 0.80
N LEU A 52 2.87 0.15 0.49
CA LEU A 52 1.81 0.97 1.07
C LEU A 52 0.41 0.43 0.76
N GLY A 53 0.18 -0.01 -0.48
CA GLY A 53 -1.06 -0.65 -0.92
C GLY A 53 -1.38 -1.91 -0.12
N MET A 54 -0.37 -2.76 0.11
CA MET A 54 -0.52 -3.94 0.98
C MET A 54 -0.83 -3.54 2.42
N GLY A 55 -0.17 -2.51 2.95
CA GLY A 55 -0.42 -1.99 4.30
C GLY A 55 -1.86 -1.48 4.48
N CYS A 56 -2.35 -0.68 3.54
CA CYS A 56 -3.73 -0.18 3.53
C CYS A 56 -4.75 -1.32 3.47
N ALA A 57 -4.54 -2.30 2.59
CA ALA A 57 -5.43 -3.44 2.44
C ALA A 57 -5.41 -4.35 3.69
N TYR A 58 -4.24 -4.55 4.30
CA TYR A 58 -4.09 -5.31 5.55
C TYR A 58 -4.80 -4.64 6.72
N VAL A 59 -4.60 -3.32 6.88
CA VAL A 59 -5.25 -2.54 7.94
C VAL A 59 -6.77 -2.58 7.76
N TYR A 60 -7.26 -2.38 6.54
CA TYR A 60 -8.68 -2.50 6.22
C TYR A 60 -9.25 -3.88 6.59
N LEU A 61 -8.58 -4.97 6.23
CA LEU A 61 -9.05 -6.32 6.56
C LEU A 61 -9.01 -6.63 8.07
N ARG A 62 -8.12 -5.99 8.82
CA ARG A 62 -8.00 -6.19 10.28
C ARG A 62 -8.97 -5.34 11.08
N THR A 63 -9.23 -4.11 10.66
CA THR A 63 -10.10 -3.16 11.37
C THR A 63 -11.53 -3.16 10.83
N ASN A 64 -11.73 -3.71 9.62
CA ASN A 64 -12.95 -3.60 8.83
C ASN A 64 -13.42 -2.13 8.68
N ASN A 65 -12.47 -1.19 8.65
CA ASN A 65 -12.72 0.24 8.66
C ASN A 65 -11.86 0.96 7.62
N ILE A 66 -12.51 1.51 6.59
CA ILE A 66 -11.86 2.26 5.51
C ILE A 66 -11.13 3.53 6.00
N VAL A 67 -11.62 4.16 7.07
CA VAL A 67 -11.02 5.37 7.64
C VAL A 67 -9.60 5.10 8.11
N SER A 68 -9.34 3.93 8.69
CA SER A 68 -8.00 3.57 9.15
C SER A 68 -6.98 3.44 8.01
N ALA A 69 -7.41 2.94 6.84
CA ALA A 69 -6.57 2.89 5.65
C ALA A 69 -6.33 4.30 5.06
N ILE A 70 -7.34 5.18 5.11
CA ILE A 70 -7.20 6.58 4.67
C ILE A 70 -6.21 7.33 5.56
N VAL A 71 -6.29 7.17 6.89
CA VAL A 71 -5.35 7.81 7.82
C VAL A 71 -3.93 7.32 7.58
N LEU A 72 -3.73 6.01 7.37
CA LEU A 72 -2.41 5.46 7.04
C LEU A 72 -1.83 6.09 5.76
N HIS A 73 -2.66 6.22 4.71
CA HIS A 73 -2.26 6.85 3.47
C HIS A 73 -1.92 8.34 3.67
N MET A 74 -2.74 9.10 4.41
CA MET A 74 -2.46 10.51 4.72
C MET A 74 -1.16 10.67 5.51
N PHE A 75 -0.92 9.80 6.50
CA PHE A 75 0.30 9.81 7.29
C PHE A 75 1.54 9.54 6.43
N TRP A 76 1.43 8.61 5.49
CA TRP A 76 2.49 8.32 4.52
C TRP A 76 2.81 9.55 3.65
N ASN A 77 1.79 10.23 3.14
CA ASN A 77 1.98 11.45 2.33
C ASN A 77 2.69 12.56 3.12
N VAL A 78 2.32 12.78 4.38
CA VAL A 78 3.00 13.75 5.26
C VAL A 78 4.45 13.34 5.50
N SER A 79 4.72 12.05 5.68
CA SER A 79 6.07 11.53 5.91
C SER A 79 6.99 11.71 4.70
N ILE A 80 6.49 11.48 3.47
CA ILE A 80 7.25 11.75 2.25
C ILE A 80 7.56 13.24 2.13
N VAL A 81 6.58 14.12 2.35
CA VAL A 81 6.80 15.57 2.29
C VAL A 81 7.83 16.01 3.33
N GLY A 82 7.74 15.50 4.56
CA GLY A 82 8.72 15.76 5.61
C GLY A 82 10.13 15.26 5.27
N GLY A 83 10.24 14.06 4.67
CA GLY A 83 11.51 13.51 4.21
C GLY A 83 12.18 14.38 3.15
N ILE A 84 11.41 14.83 2.15
CA ILE A 84 11.89 15.75 1.10
C ILE A 84 12.38 17.07 1.71
N ILE A 85 11.59 17.67 2.61
CA ILE A 85 11.96 18.93 3.27
C ILE A 85 13.23 18.77 4.12
N SER A 86 13.36 17.68 4.89
CA SER A 86 14.57 17.44 5.70
C SER A 86 15.81 17.21 4.83
N GLY A 87 15.66 16.52 3.69
CA GLY A 87 16.74 16.29 2.75
C GLY A 87 17.22 17.58 2.06
N ILE A 88 16.33 18.56 1.87
CA ILE A 88 16.69 19.90 1.39
C ILE A 88 17.35 20.73 2.50
N ALA A 89 16.84 20.65 3.74
CA ALA A 89 17.38 21.40 4.88
C ALA A 89 18.79 20.94 5.32
N HIS A 90 19.16 19.71 5.01
CA HIS A 90 20.44 19.11 5.38
C HIS A 90 21.51 19.19 4.27
N ARG A 91 21.21 19.90 3.18
CA ARG A 91 22.08 20.12 2.02
C ARG A 91 22.51 21.57 1.94
#